data_AF-A0A5Q4BE32-F1
#
_entry.id   AF-A0A5Q4BE32-F1
#
_cell.length_a   1.000
_cell.length_b   1.000
_cell.length_c   1.000
_cell.angle_alpha   90.00
_cell.angle_beta   90.00
_cell.angle_gamma   90.00
#
_symmetry.space_group_name_H-M   'P 1'
#
loop_
_entity.id
_entity.type
_entity.pdbx_description
1 polymer ?
#
loop_
_entity_poly.entity_id
_entity_poly.type
_entity_poly.pdbx_seq_one_letter_code
_entity_poly.pdbx_strand_id
1 'polypeptide(L)'
;MSVQIQSIISANIYRRDDRPQYRRGNRVLVGIASLNIVVYTCAKFYYVWRNKRRDQIWDAMSPEERQRYLNTTTDKGSKRLDFRFR
;
A
#
# COMPACT_ATOMS: atom_id res chain seq x y z
N MET A 1 -1.90 -3.15 -19.57
CA MET A 1 -2.61 -2.01 -20.21
C MET A 1 -2.62 -0.70 -19.40
N SER A 2 -2.22 -0.69 -18.13
CA SER A 2 -2.20 0.55 -17.32
C SER A 2 -1.17 1.59 -17.79
N VAL A 3 -0.07 1.16 -18.39
CA VAL A 3 1.02 2.03 -18.89
C VAL A 3 0.58 2.91 -20.07
N GLN A 4 -0.28 2.38 -20.96
CA GLN A 4 -0.80 3.13 -22.10
C GLN A 4 -1.77 4.24 -21.64
N ILE A 5 -2.63 3.92 -20.68
CA ILE A 5 -3.57 4.89 -20.09
C ILE A 5 -2.80 6.00 -19.37
N GLN A 6 -1.75 5.67 -18.61
CA GLN A 6 -0.89 6.66 -17.95
C GLN A 6 -0.28 7.65 -18.94
N SER A 7 0.20 7.15 -20.08
CA SER A 7 0.78 8.00 -21.15
C SER A 7 -0.25 8.97 -21.73
N ILE A 8 -1.49 8.51 -21.94
CA ILE A 8 -2.58 9.39 -22.42
C ILE A 8 -2.92 10.45 -21.38
N ILE A 9 -3.00 10.09 -20.10
CA ILE A 9 -3.31 11.03 -19.01
C ILE A 9 -2.19 12.08 -18.91
N SER A 10 -0.92 11.67 -18.89
CA SER A 10 0.22 12.58 -18.74
C SER A 10 0.33 13.59 -19.89
N ALA A 11 0.07 13.14 -21.12
CA ALA A 11 0.05 14.01 -22.31
C ALA A 11 -1.03 15.11 -22.25
N ASN A 12 -2.06 14.94 -21.43
CA ASN A 12 -3.18 15.87 -21.31
C ASN A 12 -3.14 16.75 -20.04
N ILE A 13 -2.14 16.60 -19.17
CA ILE A 13 -2.02 17.41 -17.94
C ILE A 13 -1.77 18.89 -18.29
N TYR A 14 -0.86 19.13 -19.24
CA TYR A 14 -0.57 20.48 -19.72
C TYR A 14 -1.33 20.77 -21.00
N ARG A 15 -2.23 21.75 -20.93
CA ARG A 15 -3.07 22.15 -22.06
C ARG A 15 -2.75 23.57 -22.51
N ARG A 16 -2.97 23.84 -23.79
CA ARG A 16 -2.61 25.12 -24.42
C ARG A 16 -3.38 26.31 -23.84
N ASP A 17 -4.61 26.08 -23.36
CA ASP A 17 -5.48 27.09 -22.72
C ASP A 17 -4.93 27.58 -21.37
N ASP A 18 -4.07 26.80 -20.71
CA ASP A 18 -3.51 27.11 -19.39
C ASP A 18 -2.14 27.81 -19.48
N ARG A 19 -1.68 28.15 -20.69
CA ARG A 19 -0.42 28.90 -20.93
C ARG A 19 -0.50 30.34 -20.41
N PRO A 20 0.64 30.95 -20.02
CA PRO A 20 1.99 30.38 -19.95
C PRO A 20 2.33 29.74 -18.59
N GLN A 21 1.53 29.98 -17.56
CA GLN A 21 1.86 29.62 -16.17
C GLN A 21 1.41 28.21 -15.77
N TYR A 22 0.51 27.59 -16.55
CA TYR A 22 0.01 26.23 -16.36
C TYR A 22 -0.50 25.91 -14.95
N ARG A 23 -1.29 26.82 -14.36
CA ARG A 23 -1.72 26.73 -12.95
C ARG A 23 -2.61 25.50 -12.71
N ARG A 24 -3.44 25.12 -13.69
CA ARG A 24 -4.28 23.91 -13.60
C ARG A 24 -3.42 22.66 -13.66
N GLY A 25 -2.48 22.57 -14.61
CA GLY A 25 -1.56 21.44 -14.74
C GLY A 25 -0.75 21.20 -13.46
N ASN A 26 -0.17 22.27 -12.91
CA ASN A 26 0.61 22.21 -11.67
C ASN A 26 -0.22 21.75 -10.47
N ARG A 27 -1.47 22.23 -10.34
CA ARG A 27 -2.37 21.79 -9.26
C ARG A 27 -2.69 20.30 -9.36
N VAL A 28 -2.88 19.78 -10.58
CA VAL A 28 -3.10 18.35 -10.80
C VAL A 28 -1.88 17.53 -10.35
N LEU A 29 -0.67 17.94 -10.73
CA LEU A 29 0.56 17.24 -10.31
C LEU A 29 0.74 17.22 -8.79
N VAL A 30 0.52 18.36 -8.13
CA VAL A 30 0.56 18.44 -6.65
C VAL A 30 -0.50 17.53 -6.02
N GLY A 31 -1.70 17.48 -6.60
CA GLY A 31 -2.76 16.57 -6.16
C GLY A 31 -2.36 15.10 -6.27
N ILE A 32 -1.77 14.70 -7.40
CA ILE A 32 -1.28 13.33 -7.61
C ILE A 32 -0.17 12.99 -6.61
N ALA A 33 0.80 13.89 -6.42
CA ALA A 33 1.89 13.70 -5.47
C ALA A 33 1.37 13.55 -4.03
N SER A 34 0.44 14.41 -3.62
CA SER A 34 -0.19 14.37 -2.30
C SER A 34 -0.96 13.06 -2.10
N LEU A 35 -1.74 12.63 -3.10
CA LEU A 35 -2.45 11.35 -3.06
C LEU A 35 -1.48 10.17 -2.91
N ASN A 36 -0.34 10.21 -3.62
CA ASN A 36 0.68 9.17 -3.53
C ASN A 36 1.29 9.05 -2.12
N ILE A 37 1.60 10.19 -1.48
CA ILE A 37 2.04 10.24 -0.09
C ILE A 37 0.99 9.62 0.85
N VAL A 38 -0.28 9.98 0.67
CA VAL A 38 -1.39 9.45 1.49
C VAL A 38 -1.51 7.94 1.31
N VAL A 39 -1.46 7.43 0.08
CA VAL A 39 -1.56 6.00 -0.22
C VAL A 39 -0.44 5.21 0.46
N TYR A 40 0.82 5.66 0.35
CA TYR A 40 1.93 4.97 1.01
C TYR A 40 1.86 5.05 2.53
N THR A 41 1.43 6.20 3.06
CA THR A 41 1.22 6.37 4.49
C THR A 41 0.15 5.41 5.01
N CYS A 42 -1.00 5.34 4.34
CA CYS A 42 -2.08 4.40 4.64
C CYS A 42 -1.63 2.94 4.54
N ALA A 43 -0.86 2.58 3.51
CA ALA A 43 -0.33 1.23 3.34
C ALA A 43 0.60 0.85 4.51
N LYS A 44 1.50 1.76 4.92
CA LYS A 44 2.38 1.56 6.06
C LYS A 44 1.58 1.38 7.36
N PHE A 45 0.60 2.23 7.62
CA PHE A 45 -0.28 2.09 8.79
C PHE A 45 -1.02 0.76 8.79
N TYR A 46 -1.56 0.36 7.65
CA TYR A 46 -2.23 -0.94 7.50
C TYR A 46 -1.28 -2.11 7.81
N TYR A 47 -0.05 -2.09 7.31
CA TYR A 47 0.94 -3.14 7.58
C TYR A 47 1.35 -3.20 9.05
N VAL A 48 1.61 -2.04 9.67
CA VAL A 48 1.92 -1.98 11.11
C VAL A 48 0.76 -2.52 11.94
N TRP A 49 -0.48 -2.13 11.64
CA TRP A 49 -1.67 -2.62 12.34
C TRP A 49 -1.85 -4.14 12.16
N ARG A 50 -1.69 -4.66 10.93
CA ARG A 50 -1.78 -6.10 10.65
C ARG A 50 -0.70 -6.89 11.40
N ASN A 51 0.54 -6.40 11.44
CA ASN A 51 1.61 -7.03 12.20
C ASN A 51 1.27 -7.05 13.69
N LYS A 52 0.87 -5.91 14.27
CA LYS A 52 0.50 -5.82 15.69
C LYS A 52 -0.61 -6.81 16.06
N ARG A 53 -1.64 -6.94 15.22
CA ARG A 53 -2.72 -7.91 15.45
C ARG A 53 -2.22 -9.36 15.40
N ARG A 54 -1.25 -9.67 14.54
CA ARG A 54 -0.63 -10.99 14.48
C ARG A 54 0.29 -11.25 15.65
N ASP A 55 1.07 -10.27 16.08
CA ASP A 55 1.90 -10.34 17.28
C ASP A 55 1.04 -10.65 18.50
N GLN A 56 -0.08 -9.94 18.69
CA GLN A 56 -1.02 -10.23 19.79
C GLN A 56 -1.53 -11.68 19.81
N ILE A 57 -1.88 -12.23 18.64
CA ILE A 57 -2.36 -13.62 18.53
C ILE A 57 -1.21 -14.60 18.78
N TRP A 58 -0.04 -14.32 18.21
CA TRP A 58 1.14 -15.17 18.33
C TRP A 58 1.67 -15.21 19.76
N ASP A 59 1.75 -14.05 20.40
CA ASP A 59 2.24 -13.88 21.77
C ASP A 59 1.31 -14.51 22.80
N ALA A 60 0.00 -14.56 22.51
CA ALA A 60 -0.98 -15.25 23.34
C ALA A 60 -0.92 -16.79 23.22
N MET A 61 -0.32 -17.35 22.16
CA MET A 61 -0.20 -18.81 21.99
C MET A 61 0.94 -19.41 22.82
N SER A 62 0.71 -20.59 23.38
CA SER A 62 1.76 -21.39 24.01
C SER A 62 2.79 -21.92 22.97
N PRO A 63 3.99 -22.33 23.40
CA PRO A 63 4.97 -22.93 22.50
C PRO A 63 4.43 -24.14 21.72
N GLU A 64 3.63 -24.99 22.37
CA GLU A 64 3.02 -26.18 21.78
C GLU A 64 1.96 -25.81 20.73
N GLU A 65 1.16 -24.78 21.00
CA GLU A 65 0.15 -24.26 20.06
C GLU A 65 0.81 -23.64 18.83
N ARG A 66 1.89 -22.88 19.01
CA ARG A 66 2.68 -22.35 17.88
C ARG A 66 3.25 -23.47 17.03
N GLN A 67 3.82 -24.51 17.66
CA GLN A 67 4.35 -25.66 16.94
C GLN A 67 3.25 -26.41 16.18
N ARG A 68 2.08 -26.59 16.81
CA ARG A 68 0.91 -27.17 16.15
C ARG A 68 0.49 -26.35 14.94
N TYR A 69 0.37 -25.02 15.10
CA TYR A 69 0.04 -24.11 14.00
C TYR A 69 1.03 -24.24 12.83
N LEU A 70 2.34 -24.23 13.11
CA LEU A 70 3.36 -24.37 12.06
C LEU A 70 3.28 -25.72 11.32
N ASN A 71 2.92 -26.78 12.03
CA ASN A 71 2.85 -28.13 11.45
C ASN A 71 1.55 -28.38 10.67
N THR A 72 0.45 -27.74 11.05
CA THR A 72 -0.89 -28.05 10.50
C THR A 72 -1.52 -26.93 9.68
N THR A 73 -0.94 -25.73 9.66
CA THR A 73 -1.56 -24.58 8.97
C THR A 73 -1.58 -24.77 7.45
N THR A 74 -2.69 -24.37 6.84
CA THR A 74 -2.85 -24.28 5.39
C THR A 74 -2.60 -22.86 4.87
N ASP A 75 -2.30 -21.91 5.76
CA ASP A 75 -2.02 -20.53 5.41
C ASP A 75 -0.73 -20.43 4.58
N LYS A 76 -0.80 -19.69 3.46
CA LYS A 76 0.35 -19.47 2.56
C LYS A 76 0.75 -18.00 2.49
N GLY A 77 2.05 -17.76 2.44
CA GLY A 77 2.65 -16.44 2.25
C GLY A 77 2.16 -15.41 3.26
N SER A 78 1.64 -14.31 2.75
CA SER A 78 1.22 -13.16 3.55
C SER A 78 0.04 -13.44 4.48
N LYS A 79 -0.63 -14.59 4.38
CA LYS A 79 -1.74 -14.98 5.28
C LYS A 79 -1.27 -15.55 6.61
N ARG A 80 -0.10 -16.17 6.65
CA ARG A 80 0.45 -16.84 7.85
C ARG A 80 0.56 -15.89 9.05
N LEU A 81 0.41 -16.43 10.25
CA LEU A 81 0.52 -15.68 11.51
C LEU A 81 1.95 -15.29 11.87
N ASP A 82 2.96 -16.04 11.41
CA ASP A 82 4.38 -15.70 11.58
C ASP A 82 4.88 -14.71 10.50
N PHE A 83 4.09 -14.46 9.46
CA PHE A 83 4.45 -13.49 8.43
C PHE A 83 4.33 -12.05 8.95
N ARG A 84 5.38 -11.25 8.71
CA ARG A 84 5.40 -9.81 8.99
C ARG A 84 5.62 -9.02 7.70
N PHE A 85 4.77 -8.03 7.46
CA PHE A 85 4.97 -7.05 6.41
C PHE A 85 6.12 -6.11 6.82
N ARG A 86 7.17 -5.99 6.00
CA ARG A 86 8.29 -5.06 6.20
C ARG A 86 8.22 -3.92 5.20
#